data_AF-A0A1Y4V5S9-F1
#
_entry.id   AF-A0A1Y4V5S9-F1
#
_cell.length_a   1.000
_cell.length_b   1.000
_cell.length_c   1.000
_cell.angle_alpha   90.00
_cell.angle_beta   90.00
_cell.angle_gamma   90.00
#
_symmetry.space_group_name_H-M   'P 1'
#
loop_
_entity.id
_entity.type
_entity.pdbx_description
1 polymer ?
#
loop_
_entity_poly.entity_id
_entity_poly.type
_entity_poly.pdbx_seq_one_letter_code
_entity_poly.pdbx_strand_id
1 'polypeptide(L)'
;MGKVMEDRIKQFLNIGSGSGDGSGYGDGSGYGSGSGDGSGYGYGSGSGDGVKSINGNPIYVVDNIPTIITNVKGNISKGFILHSDLSLTPCFIVKENNQFSHGNTLHEAFESLQEKLYDDSTEEERILKFKEHFSDFSKKYSAKDLFIWHHVLTGSCKAGREAFCTSKGIDVDNDRFTVYEFIELTKNSYGGDIIRRLS
;
A
#
# COMPACT_ATOMS: atom_id res chain seq x y z
N MET A 1 -8.00 18.04 -16.56
CA MET A 1 -7.00 16.95 -16.57
C MET A 1 -6.63 16.66 -18.03
N GLY A 2 -5.34 16.46 -18.37
CA GLY A 2 -4.96 16.02 -19.73
C GLY A 2 -5.14 14.51 -19.92
N LYS A 3 -5.44 14.06 -21.15
CA LYS A 3 -5.71 12.64 -21.50
C LYS A 3 -4.65 11.67 -20.94
N VAL A 4 -3.37 12.02 -21.06
CA VAL A 4 -2.24 11.21 -20.56
C VAL A 4 -2.32 10.96 -19.05
N MET A 5 -2.76 11.95 -18.28
CA MET A 5 -2.87 11.81 -16.83
C MET A 5 -4.08 10.97 -16.44
N GLU A 6 -5.20 11.11 -17.16
CA GLU A 6 -6.37 10.26 -16.97
C GLU A 6 -6.05 8.78 -17.23
N ASP A 7 -5.31 8.48 -18.30
CA ASP A 7 -4.88 7.10 -18.63
C ASP A 7 -3.95 6.53 -17.55
N ARG A 8 -3.03 7.34 -17.00
CA ARG A 8 -2.19 6.93 -15.87
C ARG A 8 -3.00 6.62 -14.62
N ILE A 9 -4.03 7.42 -14.33
CA ILE A 9 -4.91 7.18 -13.19
C ILE A 9 -5.70 5.88 -13.38
N LYS A 10 -6.25 5.65 -14.58
CA LYS A 10 -6.92 4.39 -14.92
C LYS A 10 -6.00 3.19 -14.74
N GLN A 11 -4.75 3.28 -15.23
CA GLN A 11 -3.76 2.23 -15.07
C GLN A 11 -3.40 2.00 -13.59
N PHE A 12 -3.23 3.06 -12.81
CA PHE A 12 -2.95 2.98 -11.39
C PHE A 12 -4.10 2.27 -10.65
N LEU A 13 -5.35 2.65 -10.93
CA LEU A 13 -6.53 2.07 -10.29
C LEU A 13 -6.88 0.66 -10.77
N ASN A 14 -6.31 0.20 -11.89
CA ASN A 14 -6.62 -1.11 -12.46
C ASN A 14 -6.01 -2.26 -11.63
N ILE A 15 -6.83 -3.12 -11.05
CA ILE A 15 -6.43 -4.24 -10.18
C ILE A 15 -6.42 -5.63 -10.87
N GLY A 16 -6.30 -5.71 -12.20
CA GLY A 16 -6.67 -6.92 -12.94
C GLY A 16 -5.73 -8.13 -12.91
N SER A 17 -6.33 -9.33 -13.00
CA SER A 17 -5.99 -10.33 -14.04
C SER A 17 -7.28 -11.03 -14.50
N GLY A 18 -7.81 -10.65 -15.67
CA GLY A 18 -9.00 -11.29 -16.25
C GLY A 18 -9.00 -11.18 -17.77
N SER A 19 -8.50 -12.22 -18.43
CA SER A 19 -8.92 -12.57 -19.79
C SER A 19 -10.16 -13.44 -19.64
N GLY A 20 -11.33 -12.98 -20.06
CA GLY A 20 -12.57 -13.74 -19.92
C GLY A 20 -13.59 -13.37 -20.98
N ASP A 21 -13.66 -14.19 -22.03
CA ASP A 21 -14.90 -14.37 -22.79
C ASP A 21 -15.78 -15.31 -21.96
N GLY A 22 -16.97 -14.86 -21.52
CA GLY A 22 -17.81 -15.69 -20.65
C GLY A 22 -19.23 -15.17 -20.47
N SER A 23 -20.18 -15.94 -20.98
CA SER A 23 -21.62 -15.88 -20.75
C SER A 23 -22.00 -16.66 -19.48
N GLY A 24 -22.87 -16.12 -18.61
CA GLY A 24 -23.38 -16.85 -17.45
C GLY A 24 -24.18 -16.03 -16.43
N TYR A 25 -25.25 -16.65 -15.90
CA TYR A 25 -26.28 -16.10 -15.01
C TYR A 25 -25.88 -16.17 -13.52
N GLY A 26 -26.35 -15.22 -12.69
CA GLY A 26 -26.19 -15.25 -11.23
C GLY A 26 -27.33 -14.52 -10.50
N ASP A 27 -27.90 -15.16 -9.49
CA ASP A 27 -28.96 -14.62 -8.62
C ASP A 27 -28.37 -13.69 -7.56
N GLY A 28 -28.71 -12.41 -7.64
CA GLY A 28 -28.40 -11.39 -6.63
C GLY A 28 -29.54 -10.38 -6.51
N SER A 29 -30.05 -10.18 -5.29
CA SER A 29 -31.17 -9.25 -5.02
C SER A 29 -30.63 -7.82 -4.84
N GLY A 30 -30.69 -7.01 -5.90
CA GLY A 30 -30.38 -5.58 -5.84
C GLY A 30 -31.11 -4.81 -6.93
N TYR A 31 -31.86 -3.77 -6.57
CA TYR A 31 -32.59 -2.92 -7.51
C TYR A 31 -31.67 -1.80 -8.03
N GLY A 32 -31.25 -1.89 -9.30
CA GLY A 32 -30.52 -0.84 -10.00
C GLY A 32 -30.76 -0.91 -11.50
N SER A 33 -31.12 0.22 -12.13
CA SER A 33 -31.34 0.35 -13.58
C SER A 33 -30.03 0.76 -14.25
N GLY A 34 -29.33 -0.19 -14.88
CA GLY A 34 -28.13 0.10 -15.66
C GLY A 34 -27.94 -0.90 -16.80
N SER A 35 -27.73 -0.40 -18.01
CA SER A 35 -27.35 -1.20 -19.18
C SER A 35 -25.82 -1.28 -19.26
N GLY A 36 -25.26 -2.44 -18.94
CA GLY A 36 -23.83 -2.70 -19.07
C GLY A 36 -23.54 -4.19 -19.03
N ASP A 37 -22.91 -4.71 -20.08
CA ASP A 37 -22.38 -6.07 -20.12
C ASP A 37 -21.07 -6.13 -19.32
N GLY A 38 -21.05 -6.88 -18.23
CA GLY A 38 -19.84 -7.10 -17.43
C GLY A 38 -20.04 -8.15 -16.35
N SER A 39 -19.18 -9.16 -16.34
CA SER A 39 -19.10 -10.19 -15.29
C SER A 39 -17.99 -9.83 -14.29
N GLY A 40 -18.36 -9.70 -13.01
CA GLY A 40 -17.41 -9.46 -11.92
C GLY A 40 -18.03 -9.76 -10.56
N TYR A 41 -17.30 -10.49 -9.72
CA TYR A 41 -17.60 -10.61 -8.29
C TYR A 41 -16.99 -9.41 -7.57
N GLY A 42 -17.76 -8.33 -7.46
CA GLY A 42 -17.42 -7.17 -6.65
C GLY A 42 -18.30 -7.11 -5.42
N TYR A 43 -17.70 -7.05 -4.23
CA TYR A 43 -18.40 -6.60 -3.03
C TYR A 43 -18.52 -5.07 -3.09
N GLY A 44 -19.46 -4.59 -3.91
CA GLY A 44 -19.78 -3.19 -4.06
C GLY A 44 -20.99 -2.81 -3.23
N SER A 45 -20.78 -2.29 -2.02
CA SER A 45 -21.82 -1.54 -1.31
C SER A 45 -21.76 -0.08 -1.80
N GLY A 46 -22.71 0.34 -2.62
CA GLY A 46 -22.70 1.73 -3.12
C GLY A 46 -23.90 2.13 -3.94
N SER A 47 -25.07 2.22 -3.31
CA SER A 47 -26.10 3.16 -3.75
C SER A 47 -25.63 4.57 -3.38
N GLY A 48 -25.58 5.49 -4.33
CA GLY A 48 -25.28 6.88 -4.00
C GLY A 48 -25.27 7.83 -5.18
N ASP A 49 -26.27 8.71 -5.24
CA ASP A 49 -26.23 10.02 -5.89
C ASP A 49 -25.18 10.94 -5.23
N GLY A 50 -23.92 10.49 -5.20
CA GLY A 50 -22.81 11.14 -4.51
C GLY A 50 -22.07 12.17 -5.39
N VAL A 51 -21.28 13.03 -4.75
CA VAL A 51 -20.44 14.02 -5.43
C VAL A 51 -19.42 13.30 -6.31
N LYS A 52 -19.56 13.43 -7.64
CA LYS A 52 -18.67 12.78 -8.63
C LYS A 52 -17.39 13.59 -8.92
N SER A 53 -17.42 14.89 -8.63
CA SER A 53 -16.28 15.78 -8.80
C SER A 53 -16.37 17.01 -7.91
N ILE A 54 -15.22 17.60 -7.53
CA ILE A 54 -15.13 18.91 -6.87
C ILE A 54 -14.19 19.80 -7.69
N ASN A 55 -14.65 21.02 -8.02
CA ASN A 55 -13.88 21.98 -8.82
C ASN A 55 -13.35 21.40 -10.14
N GLY A 56 -14.13 20.53 -10.79
CA GLY A 56 -13.75 19.84 -12.02
C GLY A 56 -12.76 18.69 -11.86
N ASN A 57 -12.38 18.33 -10.62
CA ASN A 57 -11.53 17.17 -10.34
C ASN A 57 -12.41 15.94 -10.05
N PRO A 58 -12.25 14.83 -10.80
CA PRO A 58 -12.95 13.59 -10.51
C PRO A 58 -12.62 13.05 -9.13
N ILE A 59 -13.61 12.43 -8.49
CA ILE A 59 -13.45 11.71 -7.23
C ILE A 59 -13.39 10.21 -7.54
N TYR A 60 -12.39 9.54 -7.00
CA TYR A 60 -12.20 8.10 -7.06
C TYR A 60 -12.40 7.51 -5.67
N VAL A 61 -12.99 6.31 -5.58
CA VAL A 61 -13.03 5.57 -4.32
C VAL A 61 -11.84 4.63 -4.32
N VAL A 62 -10.87 4.89 -3.45
CA VAL A 62 -9.66 4.06 -3.29
C VAL A 62 -9.66 3.57 -1.86
N ASP A 63 -9.59 2.25 -1.64
CA ASP A 63 -9.62 1.67 -0.29
C ASP A 63 -10.84 2.14 0.53
N ASN A 64 -12.00 2.26 -0.12
CA ASN A 64 -13.24 2.83 0.43
C ASN A 64 -13.18 4.32 0.84
N ILE A 65 -12.08 5.02 0.54
CA ILE A 65 -11.87 6.44 0.85
C ILE A 65 -12.08 7.29 -0.41
N PRO A 66 -13.04 8.23 -0.42
CA PRO A 66 -13.18 9.21 -1.50
C PRO A 66 -11.90 10.03 -1.65
N THR A 67 -11.33 10.02 -2.86
CA THR A 67 -9.98 10.52 -3.10
C THR A 67 -9.89 11.24 -4.44
N ILE A 68 -9.28 12.42 -4.46
CA ILE A 68 -8.90 13.11 -5.69
C ILE A 68 -7.45 12.74 -6.01
N ILE A 69 -7.20 12.19 -7.20
CA ILE A 69 -5.84 11.87 -7.64
C ILE A 69 -5.33 13.00 -8.54
N THR A 70 -4.16 13.54 -8.20
CA THR A 70 -3.54 14.66 -8.91
C THR A 70 -2.27 14.29 -9.66
N ASN A 71 -1.62 13.18 -9.28
CA ASN A 71 -0.44 12.69 -9.97
C ASN A 71 -0.25 11.19 -9.74
N VAL A 72 0.29 10.50 -10.74
CA VAL A 72 0.63 9.07 -10.69
C VAL A 72 2.02 8.88 -11.29
N LYS A 73 2.87 8.14 -10.56
CA LYS A 73 4.18 7.67 -11.01
C LYS A 73 4.38 6.22 -10.59
N GLY A 74 4.20 5.29 -11.52
CA GLY A 74 4.25 3.85 -11.24
C GLY A 74 3.20 3.47 -10.21
N ASN A 75 3.63 2.82 -9.13
CA ASN A 75 2.78 2.36 -8.03
C ASN A 75 2.54 3.41 -6.93
N ILE A 76 2.89 4.68 -7.19
CA ILE A 76 2.74 5.77 -6.24
C ILE A 76 1.87 6.87 -6.86
N SER A 77 0.94 7.38 -6.08
CA SER A 77 0.05 8.48 -6.43
C SER A 77 0.05 9.55 -5.35
N LYS A 78 -0.22 10.80 -5.75
CA LYS A 78 -0.46 11.94 -4.86
C LYS A 78 -1.88 12.44 -5.06
N GLY A 79 -2.51 12.87 -3.98
CA GLY A 79 -3.90 13.28 -4.04
C GLY A 79 -4.38 13.99 -2.79
N PHE A 80 -5.69 13.99 -2.64
CA PHE A 80 -6.39 14.48 -1.48
C PHE A 80 -7.47 13.50 -1.06
N ILE A 81 -7.54 13.19 0.22
CA ILE A 81 -8.72 12.55 0.81
C ILE A 81 -9.82 13.61 0.89
N LEU A 82 -11.01 13.26 0.40
CA LEU A 82 -12.21 14.06 0.48
C LEU A 82 -13.05 13.59 1.67
N HIS A 83 -13.26 14.49 2.62
CA HIS A 83 -14.11 14.24 3.79
C HIS A 83 -15.57 14.59 3.51
N SER A 84 -16.47 14.14 4.40
CA SER A 84 -17.91 14.39 4.29
C SER A 84 -18.29 15.87 4.39
N ASP A 85 -17.46 16.69 5.06
CA ASP A 85 -17.60 18.15 5.14
C ASP A 85 -17.00 18.90 3.94
N LEU A 86 -16.61 18.16 2.89
CA LEU A 86 -15.95 18.65 1.67
C LEU A 86 -14.54 19.21 1.87
N SER A 87 -13.95 19.05 3.05
CA SER A 87 -12.54 19.39 3.27
C SER A 87 -11.61 18.39 2.57
N LEU A 88 -10.40 18.85 2.26
CA LEU A 88 -9.39 18.09 1.52
C LEU A 88 -8.11 17.97 2.34
N THR A 89 -7.68 16.73 2.61
CA THR A 89 -6.41 16.43 3.27
C THR A 89 -5.41 15.89 2.24
N PRO A 90 -4.22 16.52 2.06
CA PRO A 90 -3.20 15.98 1.17
C PRO A 90 -2.80 14.55 1.57
N CYS A 91 -2.63 13.66 0.59
CA CYS A 91 -2.24 12.28 0.85
C CYS A 91 -1.32 11.71 -0.24
N PHE A 92 -0.59 10.67 0.13
CA PHE A 92 0.02 9.70 -0.77
C PHE A 92 -0.86 8.46 -0.84
N ILE A 93 -0.82 7.79 -1.99
CA ILE A 93 -1.49 6.50 -2.20
C ILE A 93 -0.45 5.58 -2.82
N VAL A 94 -0.26 4.41 -2.23
CA VAL A 94 0.63 3.37 -2.76
C VAL A 94 -0.21 2.17 -3.18
N LYS A 95 0.31 1.38 -4.13
CA LYS A 95 -0.36 0.18 -4.62
C LYS A 95 0.61 -0.97 -4.79
N GLU A 96 0.22 -2.15 -4.33
CA GLU A 96 0.93 -3.41 -4.60
C GLU A 96 -0.06 -4.57 -4.45
N ASN A 97 0.07 -5.61 -5.27
CA ASN A 97 -0.78 -6.81 -5.25
C ASN A 97 -2.29 -6.51 -5.12
N ASN A 98 -2.78 -5.56 -5.92
CA ASN A 98 -4.17 -5.12 -5.94
C ASN A 98 -4.71 -4.47 -4.66
N GLN A 99 -3.85 -4.22 -3.68
CA GLN A 99 -4.18 -3.43 -2.50
C GLN A 99 -3.67 -1.99 -2.62
N PHE A 100 -4.33 -1.11 -1.89
CA PHE A 100 -4.00 0.31 -1.79
C PHE A 100 -3.94 0.72 -0.33
N SER A 101 -3.07 1.67 -0.01
CA SER A 101 -3.09 2.36 1.27
C SER A 101 -2.76 3.84 1.10
N HIS A 102 -3.37 4.64 1.97
CA HIS A 102 -3.14 6.08 2.06
C HIS A 102 -2.18 6.41 3.19
N GLY A 103 -1.53 7.57 3.10
CA GLY A 103 -0.75 8.13 4.21
C GLY A 103 -0.49 9.61 4.01
N ASN A 104 -0.22 10.34 5.09
CA ASN A 104 0.14 11.76 4.98
C ASN A 104 1.55 11.91 4.40
N THR A 105 2.38 10.90 4.61
CA THR A 105 3.68 10.74 3.94
C THR A 105 3.70 9.49 3.08
N LEU A 106 4.62 9.43 2.10
CA LEU A 106 4.83 8.22 1.30
C LEU A 106 5.21 7.01 2.20
N HIS A 107 5.92 7.29 3.29
CA HIS A 107 6.34 6.28 4.25
C HIS A 107 5.15 5.67 4.99
N GLU A 108 4.26 6.51 5.52
CA GLU A 108 3.03 6.04 6.19
C GLU A 108 2.17 5.22 5.23
N ALA A 109 2.00 5.69 3.99
CA ALA A 109 1.22 4.97 2.99
C ALA A 109 1.82 3.58 2.70
N PHE A 110 3.15 3.51 2.57
CA PHE A 110 3.86 2.25 2.36
C PHE A 110 3.77 1.32 3.56
N GLU A 111 4.01 1.82 4.78
CA GLU A 111 3.89 1.04 6.02
C GLU A 111 2.50 0.41 6.15
N SER A 112 1.43 1.21 6.00
CA SER A 112 0.06 0.71 6.03
C SER A 112 -0.29 -0.21 4.87
N LEU A 113 0.41 -0.16 3.74
CA LEU A 113 0.22 -1.14 2.66
C LEU A 113 0.89 -2.48 3.02
N GLN A 114 2.11 -2.44 3.56
CA GLN A 114 2.82 -3.64 3.94
C GLN A 114 2.08 -4.40 5.06
N GLU A 115 1.51 -3.70 6.05
CA GLU A 115 0.63 -4.30 7.06
C GLU A 115 -0.50 -5.12 6.40
N LYS A 116 -1.30 -4.50 5.53
CA LYS A 116 -2.41 -5.18 4.85
C LYS A 116 -1.99 -6.34 3.93
N LEU A 117 -0.79 -6.28 3.36
CA LEU A 117 -0.29 -7.33 2.47
C LEU A 117 0.18 -8.57 3.24
N TYR A 118 0.64 -8.41 4.47
CA TYR A 118 1.34 -9.45 5.21
C TYR A 118 0.67 -9.87 6.52
N ASP A 119 -0.43 -9.22 6.93
CA ASP A 119 -1.19 -9.57 8.14
C ASP A 119 -1.56 -11.06 8.21
N ASP A 120 -1.94 -11.68 7.08
CA ASP A 120 -2.31 -13.11 6.99
C ASP A 120 -1.19 -14.02 6.43
N SER A 121 0.01 -13.48 6.20
CA SER A 121 1.10 -14.23 5.56
C SER A 121 1.90 -15.09 6.55
N THR A 122 2.45 -16.19 6.04
CA THR A 122 3.38 -17.06 6.79
C THR A 122 4.75 -16.41 6.98
N GLU A 123 5.52 -16.84 7.98
CA GLU A 123 6.89 -16.34 8.16
C GLU A 123 7.78 -16.55 6.92
N GLU A 124 7.61 -17.69 6.24
CA GLU A 124 8.35 -18.05 5.02
C GLU A 124 8.05 -17.08 3.88
N GLU A 125 6.79 -16.69 3.69
CA GLU A 125 6.40 -15.72 2.67
C GLU A 125 6.99 -14.34 2.95
N ARG A 126 6.99 -13.91 4.22
CA ARG A 126 7.59 -12.62 4.62
C ARG A 126 9.10 -12.60 4.41
N ILE A 127 9.80 -13.69 4.72
CA ILE A 127 11.24 -13.85 4.45
C ILE A 127 11.52 -13.80 2.95
N LEU A 128 10.74 -14.53 2.14
CA LEU A 128 10.90 -14.56 0.69
C LEU A 128 10.75 -13.14 0.12
N LYS A 129 9.69 -12.44 0.51
CA LYS A 129 9.39 -11.08 0.05
C LYS A 129 10.43 -10.06 0.48
N PHE A 130 10.95 -10.19 1.70
CA PHE A 130 12.10 -9.40 2.15
C PHE A 130 13.31 -9.60 1.23
N LYS A 131 13.64 -10.85 0.89
CA LYS A 131 14.76 -11.18 0.01
C LYS A 131 14.54 -10.69 -1.43
N GLU A 132 13.30 -10.68 -1.92
CA GLU A 132 12.94 -10.11 -3.22
C GLU A 132 13.12 -8.57 -3.23
N HIS A 133 12.67 -7.88 -2.17
CA HIS A 133 12.79 -6.42 -2.04
C HIS A 133 14.25 -5.98 -1.87
N PHE A 134 15.00 -6.68 -1.02
CA PHE A 134 16.43 -6.45 -0.79
C PHE A 134 17.29 -7.49 -1.52
N SER A 135 17.22 -7.50 -2.86
CA SER A 135 17.91 -8.52 -3.68
C SER A 135 19.44 -8.51 -3.62
N ASP A 136 20.06 -7.40 -3.17
CA ASP A 136 21.50 -7.29 -2.95
C ASP A 136 21.80 -6.94 -1.48
N PHE A 137 22.14 -7.95 -0.69
CA PHE A 137 22.38 -7.80 0.75
C PHE A 137 23.61 -6.94 1.08
N SER A 138 24.50 -6.71 0.11
CA SER A 138 25.71 -5.89 0.27
C SER A 138 25.46 -4.41 -0.03
N LYS A 139 24.34 -4.07 -0.67
CA LYS A 139 23.95 -2.68 -0.96
C LYS A 139 23.43 -2.00 0.30
N LYS A 140 23.74 -0.71 0.46
CA LYS A 140 23.18 0.12 1.53
C LYS A 140 21.76 0.60 1.20
N TYR A 141 20.81 0.30 2.07
CA TYR A 141 19.43 0.77 2.07
C TYR A 141 19.19 1.75 3.21
N SER A 142 18.16 2.58 3.12
CA SER A 142 17.83 3.49 4.24
C SER A 142 17.38 2.70 5.46
N ALA A 143 17.81 3.14 6.64
CA ALA A 143 17.34 2.61 7.92
C ALA A 143 15.81 2.60 7.97
N LYS A 144 15.18 3.68 7.51
CA LYS A 144 13.73 3.79 7.34
C LYS A 144 13.06 2.61 6.62
N ASP A 145 13.62 2.15 5.51
CA ASP A 145 13.05 1.04 4.72
C ASP A 145 13.28 -0.32 5.41
N LEU A 146 14.49 -0.51 5.94
CA LEU A 146 14.84 -1.72 6.70
C LEU A 146 13.97 -1.91 7.94
N PHE A 147 13.68 -0.84 8.69
CA PHE A 147 12.83 -0.91 9.87
C PHE A 147 11.34 -1.04 9.56
N ILE A 148 10.85 -0.65 8.37
CA ILE A 148 9.51 -1.05 7.90
C ILE A 148 9.45 -2.56 7.76
N TRP A 149 10.41 -3.13 7.04
CA TRP A 149 10.49 -4.56 6.84
C TRP A 149 10.78 -5.35 8.12
N HIS A 150 11.43 -4.75 9.11
CA HIS A 150 11.51 -5.32 10.45
C HIS A 150 10.12 -5.60 11.03
N HIS A 151 9.18 -4.65 10.89
CA HIS A 151 7.81 -4.85 11.34
C HIS A 151 7.10 -5.92 10.54
N VAL A 152 7.24 -5.91 9.21
CA VAL A 152 6.67 -6.97 8.37
C VAL A 152 7.14 -8.34 8.86
N LEU A 153 8.44 -8.52 9.08
CA LEU A 153 8.98 -9.80 9.53
C LEU A 153 8.48 -10.19 10.95
N THR A 154 8.56 -9.25 11.90
CA THR A 154 8.48 -9.56 13.34
C THR A 154 7.15 -9.18 14.00
N GLY A 155 6.32 -8.35 13.37
CA GLY A 155 5.16 -7.72 13.98
C GLY A 155 5.49 -6.59 14.97
N SER A 156 6.75 -6.10 15.01
CA SER A 156 7.17 -5.07 15.99
C SER A 156 6.39 -3.76 15.82
N CYS A 157 5.78 -3.23 16.87
CA CYS A 157 5.07 -1.95 16.78
C CYS A 157 6.02 -0.76 16.47
N LYS A 158 5.45 0.34 15.97
CA LYS A 158 6.21 1.56 15.63
C LYS A 158 6.99 2.12 16.83
N ALA A 159 6.34 2.30 17.97
CA ALA A 159 6.98 2.83 19.18
C ALA A 159 8.16 1.95 19.65
N GLY A 160 8.04 0.62 19.53
CA GLY A 160 9.12 -0.31 19.87
C GLY A 160 10.33 -0.15 18.95
N ARG A 161 10.11 0.01 17.65
CA ARG A 161 11.19 0.28 16.68
C ARG A 161 11.85 1.64 16.91
N GLU A 162 11.06 2.68 17.17
CA GLU A 162 11.58 4.03 17.46
C GLU A 162 12.44 4.04 18.74
N ALA A 163 11.98 3.37 19.79
CA ALA A 163 12.73 3.21 21.03
C ALA A 163 14.04 2.43 20.81
N PHE A 164 13.98 1.36 20.01
CA PHE A 164 15.16 0.59 19.62
C PHE A 164 16.18 1.47 18.89
N CYS A 165 15.77 2.16 17.83
CA CYS A 165 16.65 3.04 17.05
C CYS A 165 17.28 4.13 17.92
N THR A 166 16.47 4.78 18.76
CA THR A 166 16.95 5.80 19.70
C THR A 166 18.01 5.24 20.65
N SER A 167 17.77 4.05 21.23
CA SER A 167 18.72 3.40 22.14
C SER A 167 20.05 3.01 21.49
N LYS A 168 20.04 2.80 20.17
CA LYS A 168 21.21 2.46 19.35
C LYS A 168 21.86 3.69 18.69
N GLY A 169 21.29 4.88 18.88
CA GLY A 169 21.77 6.10 18.23
C GLY A 169 21.59 6.08 16.71
N ILE A 170 20.59 5.34 16.21
CA ILE A 170 20.28 5.25 14.78
C ILE A 170 19.38 6.42 14.39
N ASP A 171 19.83 7.22 13.44
CA ASP A 171 19.02 8.22 12.76
C ASP A 171 18.24 7.54 11.64
N VAL A 172 16.98 7.18 11.90
CA VAL A 172 16.15 6.41 10.96
C VAL A 172 15.98 7.14 9.61
N ASP A 173 16.00 8.47 9.60
CA ASP A 173 15.76 9.25 8.39
C ASP A 173 17.03 9.39 7.52
N ASN A 174 18.22 9.35 8.12
CA ASN A 174 19.48 9.60 7.41
C ASN A 174 20.40 8.39 7.30
N ASP A 175 20.35 7.46 8.25
CA ASP A 175 21.25 6.33 8.28
C ASP A 175 20.95 5.31 7.19
N ARG A 176 22.00 4.58 6.80
CA ARG A 176 21.92 3.53 5.79
C ARG A 176 22.76 2.33 6.20
N PHE A 177 22.17 1.15 6.05
CA PHE A 177 22.79 -0.13 6.39
C PHE A 177 22.69 -1.10 5.21
N THR A 178 23.66 -1.98 5.10
CA THR A 178 23.51 -3.24 4.37
C THR A 178 22.56 -4.16 5.11
N VAL A 179 22.02 -5.16 4.42
CA VAL A 179 21.15 -6.16 5.07
C VAL A 179 21.95 -6.94 6.11
N TYR A 180 23.23 -7.23 5.85
CA TYR A 180 24.11 -7.88 6.83
C TYR A 180 24.29 -7.05 8.11
N GLU A 181 24.58 -5.75 7.99
CA GLU A 181 24.67 -4.84 9.14
C GLU A 181 23.34 -4.78 9.91
N PHE A 182 22.22 -4.72 9.20
CA PHE A 182 20.90 -4.71 9.79
C PHE A 182 20.58 -6.01 10.56
N ILE A 183 20.90 -7.18 10.00
CA ILE A 183 20.77 -8.47 10.68
C ILE A 183 21.61 -8.47 11.96
N GLU A 184 22.88 -8.03 11.90
CA GLU A 184 23.74 -7.98 13.09
C GLU A 184 23.20 -7.04 14.18
N LEU A 185 22.63 -5.90 13.80
CA LEU A 185 22.01 -4.95 14.72
C LEU A 185 20.78 -5.53 15.42
N THR A 186 19.97 -6.32 14.71
CA THR A 186 18.62 -6.70 15.15
C THR A 186 18.46 -8.15 15.58
N LYS A 187 19.38 -9.07 15.20
CA LYS A 187 19.29 -10.51 15.47
C LYS A 187 19.16 -10.91 16.94
N ASN A 188 19.54 -10.04 17.88
CA ASN A 188 19.45 -10.28 19.32
C ASN A 188 18.32 -9.50 19.99
N SER A 189 17.43 -8.91 19.20
CA SER A 189 16.29 -8.12 19.66
C SER A 189 14.97 -8.86 19.41
N TYR A 190 13.84 -8.18 19.62
CA TYR A 190 12.51 -8.73 19.36
C TYR A 190 12.39 -9.28 17.92
N GLY A 191 11.91 -10.51 17.77
CA GLY A 191 11.82 -11.20 16.48
C GLY A 191 13.18 -11.60 15.89
N GLY A 192 14.25 -11.62 16.70
CA GLY A 192 15.60 -11.99 16.24
C GLY A 192 15.69 -13.40 15.63
N ASP A 193 14.79 -14.30 16.02
CA ASP A 193 14.58 -15.64 15.47
C ASP A 193 14.22 -15.62 13.98
N ILE A 194 13.26 -14.79 13.53
CA ILE A 194 12.99 -14.62 12.10
C ILE A 194 14.13 -13.88 11.38
N ILE A 195 14.72 -12.86 12.03
CA ILE A 195 15.85 -12.11 11.46
C ILE A 195 17.05 -13.01 11.17
N ARG A 196 17.38 -13.95 12.06
CA ARG A 196 18.47 -14.93 11.87
C ARG A 196 18.22 -15.90 10.71
N ARG A 197 16.99 -16.01 10.20
CA ARG A 197 16.67 -16.83 9.01
C ARG A 197 16.94 -16.08 7.70
N LEU A 198 17.25 -14.78 7.77
CA LEU A 198 17.60 -13.98 6.59
C LEU A 198 19.02 -14.25 6.10
N SER A 199 19.96 -14.52 7.03
CA SER A 199 21.38 -14.76 6.76
C SER A 199 21.65 -16.02 5.93
#